data_AF-A0A1X0G9B2-F1
#
_entry.id   AF-A0A1X0G9B2-F1
#
_cell.length_a   1.000
_cell.length_b   1.000
_cell.length_c   1.000
_cell.angle_alpha   90.00
_cell.angle_beta   90.00
_cell.angle_gamma   90.00
#
_symmetry.space_group_name_H-M   'P 1'
#
loop_
_entity.id
_entity.type
_entity.pdbx_description
1 polymer ?
#
loop_
_entity_poly.entity_id
_entity_poly.type
_entity_poly.pdbx_seq_one_letter_code
_entity_poly.pdbx_strand_id
1 'polypeptide(L)'
;MSFRHARLMNVPAGGSACLVNDVAFLSELVAAIIRRTPIDPTRVYVTGMPNGAMMALRLGCQTTTFAAEAAVAGTLLTDCTGAHPTSVLQIHGTADTQVPYNGGPGAARQLNGLPRVDGPSIPSTNERDDRDRRSS
;
A
#
# COMPACT_ATOMS: atom_id res chain seq x y z
N MET A 1 3.49 26.15 -33.16
CA MET A 1 2.96 24.97 -32.45
C MET A 1 4.13 24.05 -32.14
N SER A 2 4.56 23.96 -30.88
CA SER A 2 5.72 23.15 -30.47
C SER A 2 5.24 21.94 -29.70
N PHE A 3 5.32 20.76 -30.33
CA PHE A 3 5.09 19.48 -29.66
C PHE A 3 6.30 19.17 -28.78
N ARG A 4 6.16 19.41 -27.47
CA ARG A 4 7.13 18.90 -26.50
C ARG A 4 6.99 17.38 -26.45
N HIS A 5 8.11 16.71 -26.74
CA HIS A 5 8.24 15.27 -26.77
C HIS A 5 7.80 14.65 -25.43
N ALA A 6 6.94 13.63 -25.52
CA ALA A 6 6.67 12.74 -24.41
C ALA A 6 8.00 12.06 -24.01
N ARG A 7 8.55 12.45 -22.86
CA ARG A 7 9.66 11.72 -22.25
C ARG A 7 9.11 10.36 -21.80
N LEU A 8 9.41 9.33 -22.57
CA LEU A 8 9.15 7.94 -22.21
C LEU A 8 9.76 7.70 -20.82
N MET A 9 8.94 7.24 -19.87
CA MET A 9 9.43 6.77 -18.58
C MET A 9 10.13 5.44 -18.84
N ASN A 10 11.46 5.49 -18.95
CA ASN A 10 12.28 4.31 -19.14
C ASN A 10 12.46 3.64 -17.77
N VAL A 11 11.53 2.77 -17.39
CA VAL A 11 11.73 1.85 -16.26
C VAL A 11 12.71 0.79 -16.75
N PRO A 12 13.93 0.66 -16.17
CA PRO A 12 14.89 -0.32 -16.63
C PRO A 12 14.35 -1.73 -16.38
N ALA A 13 14.03 -2.45 -17.46
CA ALA A 13 13.75 -3.88 -17.42
C ALA A 13 15.07 -4.65 -17.31
N GLY A 14 15.56 -4.83 -16.09
CA GLY A 14 16.73 -5.66 -15.78
C GLY A 14 16.33 -7.10 -15.46
N GLY A 15 16.60 -8.03 -16.37
CA GLY A 15 16.33 -9.46 -16.17
C GLY A 15 17.29 -10.12 -15.18
N SER A 16 16.77 -10.57 -14.05
CA SER A 16 17.23 -11.69 -13.19
C SER A 16 16.14 -11.88 -12.14
N ALA A 17 15.11 -12.73 -12.41
CA ALA A 17 13.89 -12.86 -11.59
C ALA A 17 13.52 -11.54 -10.88
N CYS A 18 13.32 -10.49 -11.69
CA CYS A 18 13.41 -9.11 -11.24
C CYS A 18 12.42 -8.89 -10.09
N LEU A 19 12.91 -8.60 -8.89
CA LEU A 19 12.08 -8.14 -7.79
C LEU A 19 11.36 -6.87 -8.28
N VAL A 20 10.10 -7.00 -8.63
CA VAL A 20 9.26 -5.87 -9.03
C VAL A 20 9.09 -4.98 -7.81
N ASN A 21 9.49 -3.71 -7.93
CA ASN A 21 9.34 -2.72 -6.87
C ASN A 21 8.11 -1.85 -7.13
N ASP A 22 6.94 -2.36 -6.70
CA ASP A 22 5.67 -1.65 -6.88
C ASP A 22 5.62 -0.31 -6.12
N VAL A 23 6.35 -0.18 -5.00
CA VAL A 23 6.39 1.06 -4.21
C VAL A 23 7.09 2.18 -4.98
N ALA A 24 8.23 1.89 -5.58
CA ALA A 24 8.95 2.85 -6.40
C ALA A 24 8.11 3.23 -7.64
N PHE A 25 7.54 2.23 -8.31
CA PHE A 25 6.71 2.46 -9.49
C PHE A 25 5.50 3.37 -9.20
N LEU A 26 4.73 3.08 -8.15
CA LEU A 26 3.55 3.88 -7.81
C LEU A 26 3.92 5.31 -7.35
N SER A 27 5.01 5.46 -6.59
CA SER A 27 5.51 6.78 -6.19
C SER A 27 5.93 7.62 -7.42
N GLU A 28 6.65 7.02 -8.37
CA GLU A 28 7.04 7.70 -9.60
C GLU A 28 5.85 8.04 -10.51
N LEU A 29 4.87 7.14 -10.59
CA LEU A 29 3.63 7.35 -11.32
C LEU A 29 2.86 8.55 -10.76
N VAL A 30 2.66 8.61 -9.44
CA VAL A 30 2.01 9.75 -8.77
C VAL A 30 2.78 11.04 -9.06
N ALA A 31 4.11 11.03 -8.90
CA ALA A 31 4.94 12.20 -9.20
C ALA A 31 4.81 12.63 -10.68
N ALA A 32 4.69 11.69 -11.62
CA ALA A 32 4.49 11.98 -13.03
C ALA A 32 3.13 12.61 -13.32
N ILE A 33 2.07 12.18 -12.63
CA ILE A 33 0.72 12.75 -12.75
C ILE A 33 0.70 14.17 -12.19
N ILE A 34 1.29 14.41 -11.01
CA ILE A 34 1.38 15.75 -10.39
C ILE A 34 2.12 16.74 -11.30
N ARG A 35 3.18 16.31 -12.01
CA ARG A 35 3.88 17.17 -12.97
C ARG A 35 3.05 17.61 -14.18
N ARG A 36 1.94 16.92 -14.46
CA ARG A 36 1.12 17.13 -15.67
C ARG A 36 -0.25 17.73 -15.37
N THR A 37 -0.62 17.80 -14.09
CA THR A 37 -1.99 18.11 -13.65
C THR A 37 -1.89 18.98 -12.39
N PRO A 38 -2.72 20.01 -12.20
CA PRO A 38 -2.67 20.87 -11.01
C PRO A 38 -3.24 20.14 -9.78
N ILE A 39 -2.45 19.22 -9.24
CA ILE A 39 -2.74 18.46 -8.02
C ILE A 39 -1.86 19.02 -6.90
N ASP A 40 -2.45 19.25 -5.73
CA ASP A 40 -1.72 19.60 -4.51
C ASP A 40 -0.99 18.35 -3.99
N PRO A 41 0.36 18.32 -3.97
CA PRO A 41 1.13 17.16 -3.53
C PRO A 41 0.94 16.85 -2.05
N THR A 42 0.43 17.81 -1.24
CA THR A 42 0.15 17.61 0.18
C THR A 42 -1.21 16.97 0.44
N ARG A 43 -2.01 16.75 -0.62
CA ARG A 43 -3.38 16.20 -0.53
C ARG A 43 -3.57 14.98 -1.43
N VAL A 44 -2.57 14.11 -1.47
CA VAL A 44 -2.62 12.84 -2.20
C VAL A 44 -2.92 11.71 -1.21
N TYR A 45 -3.88 10.86 -1.57
CA TYR A 45 -4.36 9.76 -0.72
C TYR A 45 -4.27 8.44 -1.48
N VAL A 46 -4.09 7.34 -0.76
CA VAL A 46 -4.10 5.99 -1.34
C VAL A 46 -5.17 5.12 -0.69
N THR A 47 -5.84 4.30 -1.49
CA THR A 47 -6.84 3.36 -0.99
C THR A 47 -6.93 2.10 -1.85
N GLY A 48 -7.46 1.02 -1.30
CA GLY A 48 -7.71 -0.21 -2.04
C GLY A 48 -8.44 -1.30 -1.24
N MET A 49 -8.62 -2.46 -1.88
CA MET A 49 -9.30 -3.68 -1.39
C MET A 49 -8.72 -4.96 -2.08
N PRO A 50 -8.84 -6.20 -1.56
CA PRO A 50 -8.16 -6.58 -0.33
C PRO A 50 -6.62 -6.50 -0.53
N ASN A 51 -6.08 -7.00 -1.65
CA ASN A 51 -4.67 -6.83 -2.02
C ASN A 51 -4.31 -5.36 -2.22
N GLY A 52 -5.23 -4.56 -2.76
CA GLY A 52 -5.06 -3.12 -2.87
C GLY A 52 -5.00 -2.43 -1.50
N ALA A 53 -5.70 -2.96 -0.50
CA ALA A 53 -5.61 -2.46 0.88
C ALA A 53 -4.25 -2.81 1.50
N MET A 54 -3.76 -4.04 1.30
CA MET A 54 -2.41 -4.43 1.72
C MET A 54 -1.33 -3.57 1.04
N MET A 55 -1.51 -3.23 -0.24
CA MET A 55 -0.59 -2.34 -0.95
C MET A 55 -0.69 -0.89 -0.47
N ALA A 56 -1.89 -0.40 -0.16
CA ALA A 56 -2.08 0.92 0.43
C ALA A 56 -1.28 1.02 1.74
N LEU A 57 -1.51 0.10 2.69
CA LEU A 57 -0.78 0.01 3.96
C LEU A 57 0.75 -0.08 3.75
N ARG A 58 1.20 -0.87 2.77
CA ARG A 58 2.62 -0.95 2.42
C ARG A 58 3.18 0.39 1.94
N LEU A 59 2.42 1.16 1.18
CA LEU A 59 2.84 2.48 0.72
C LEU A 59 2.94 3.47 1.90
N GLY A 60 1.98 3.50 2.83
CA GLY A 60 2.11 4.33 4.03
C GLY A 60 3.34 4.00 4.86
N CYS A 61 3.76 2.72 4.87
CA CYS A 61 4.97 2.32 5.58
C CYS A 61 6.29 2.63 4.87
N GLN A 62 6.32 2.56 3.54
CA GLN A 62 7.56 2.59 2.75
C GLN A 62 7.78 3.90 1.97
N THR A 63 6.84 4.85 2.04
CA THR A 63 6.93 6.13 1.31
C THR A 63 6.22 7.25 2.06
N THR A 64 6.63 8.50 1.80
CA THR A 64 5.98 9.74 2.30
C THR A 64 5.09 10.43 1.26
N THR A 65 4.86 9.79 0.11
CA THR A 65 4.11 10.34 -1.03
C THR A 65 2.63 10.64 -0.70
N PHE A 66 2.05 9.92 0.26
CA PHE A 66 0.62 10.01 0.57
C PHE A 66 0.40 10.68 1.93
N ALA A 67 -0.57 11.59 2.00
CA ALA A 67 -0.95 12.28 3.22
C ALA A 67 -1.78 11.40 4.17
N ALA A 68 -2.56 10.47 3.62
CA ALA A 68 -3.27 9.44 4.37
C ALA A 68 -3.59 8.22 3.48
N GLU A 69 -3.89 7.10 4.14
CA GLU A 69 -4.27 5.85 3.50
C GLU A 69 -5.60 5.30 4.03
N ALA A 70 -6.37 4.66 3.16
CA ALA A 70 -7.61 3.97 3.53
C ALA A 70 -7.60 2.53 3.02
N ALA A 71 -7.59 1.57 3.93
CA ALA A 71 -7.58 0.15 3.66
C ALA A 71 -8.97 -0.45 3.88
N VAL A 72 -9.42 -1.29 2.95
CA VAL A 72 -10.70 -2.01 3.02
C VAL A 72 -10.46 -3.50 2.85
N ALA A 73 -10.93 -4.32 3.79
CA ALA A 73 -10.80 -5.78 3.72
C ALA A 73 -9.35 -6.27 3.52
N GLY A 74 -8.38 -5.64 4.19
CA GLY A 74 -6.96 -6.01 4.09
C GLY A 74 -6.24 -5.92 5.44
N THR A 75 -5.08 -6.57 5.53
CA THR A 75 -4.23 -6.56 6.72
C THR A 75 -2.81 -6.10 6.37
N LEU A 76 -2.01 -5.75 7.37
CA LEU A 76 -0.63 -5.33 7.16
C LEU A 76 0.28 -6.55 6.98
N LEU A 77 0.86 -6.70 5.79
CA LEU A 77 1.78 -7.80 5.43
C LEU A 77 3.22 -7.33 5.22
N THR A 78 3.54 -6.10 5.62
CA THR A 78 4.86 -5.48 5.45
C THR A 78 5.36 -4.98 6.78
N ASP A 79 6.67 -5.08 6.99
CA ASP A 79 7.33 -4.45 8.14
C ASP A 79 7.30 -2.92 7.97
N CYS A 80 6.82 -2.27 9.02
CA CYS A 80 6.66 -0.82 9.07
C CYS A 80 7.53 -0.20 10.17
N THR A 81 8.56 -0.90 10.61
CA THR A 81 9.55 -0.38 11.54
C THR A 81 10.23 0.84 10.93
N GLY A 82 10.14 2.00 11.60
CA GLY A 82 10.72 3.25 11.13
C GLY A 82 9.91 3.98 10.05
N ALA A 83 8.68 3.56 9.80
CA ALA A 83 7.77 4.28 8.91
C ALA A 83 7.43 5.68 9.45
N HIS A 84 7.12 6.61 8.53
CA HIS A 84 6.68 7.95 8.91
C HIS A 84 5.23 7.94 9.41
N PRO A 85 4.88 8.77 10.42
CA PRO A 85 3.50 8.89 10.88
C PRO A 85 2.58 9.28 9.72
N THR A 86 1.61 8.43 9.44
CA THR A 86 0.63 8.60 8.35
C THR A 86 -0.76 8.32 8.90
N SER A 87 -1.76 9.12 8.53
CA SER A 87 -3.13 8.87 8.95
C SER A 87 -3.69 7.63 8.25
N VAL A 88 -4.27 6.71 9.01
CA VAL A 88 -4.83 5.45 8.48
C VAL A 88 -6.33 5.36 8.79
N LEU A 89 -7.12 4.94 7.79
CA LEU A 89 -8.49 4.46 7.96
C LEU A 89 -8.54 2.98 7.59
N GLN A 90 -8.92 2.12 8.53
CA GLN A 90 -9.07 0.69 8.30
C GLN A 90 -10.53 0.26 8.42
N ILE A 91 -11.08 -0.34 7.36
CA ILE A 91 -12.45 -0.86 7.31
C ILE A 91 -12.41 -2.35 7.07
N HIS A 92 -12.90 -3.15 8.01
CA HIS A 92 -12.80 -4.61 7.92
C HIS A 92 -14.04 -5.32 8.45
N GLY A 93 -14.48 -6.38 7.76
CA GLY A 93 -15.60 -7.21 8.19
C GLY A 93 -15.15 -8.31 9.16
N THR A 94 -15.85 -8.47 10.28
CA THR A 94 -15.53 -9.53 11.26
C THR A 94 -15.78 -10.95 10.74
N ALA A 95 -16.64 -11.09 9.73
CA ALA A 95 -16.95 -12.36 9.05
C ALA A 95 -16.12 -12.61 7.77
N ASP A 96 -15.09 -11.79 7.51
CA ASP A 96 -14.22 -11.98 6.35
C ASP A 96 -13.42 -13.28 6.47
N THR A 97 -13.64 -14.21 5.54
CA THR A 97 -12.93 -15.50 5.48
C THR A 97 -11.68 -15.44 4.60
N GLN A 98 -11.52 -14.41 3.78
CA GLN A 98 -10.39 -14.21 2.87
C GLN A 98 -9.23 -13.53 3.59
N VAL A 99 -9.53 -12.54 4.42
CA VAL A 99 -8.58 -11.90 5.33
C VAL A 99 -9.19 -11.94 6.73
N PRO A 100 -8.91 -12.97 7.54
CA PRO A 100 -9.56 -13.15 8.83
C PRO A 100 -9.33 -11.97 9.76
N TYR A 101 -10.40 -11.46 10.38
CA TYR A 101 -10.33 -10.30 11.29
C TYR A 101 -9.36 -10.53 12.46
N ASN A 102 -9.34 -11.75 13.00
CA ASN A 102 -8.46 -12.14 14.10
C ASN A 102 -7.06 -12.58 13.64
N GLY A 103 -6.73 -12.45 12.34
CA GLY A 103 -5.47 -12.87 11.75
C GLY A 103 -5.42 -14.36 11.41
N GLY A 104 -4.27 -14.79 10.90
CA GLY A 104 -4.04 -16.16 10.43
C GLY A 104 -4.41 -16.39 8.96
N PRO A 105 -4.46 -17.67 8.53
CA PRO A 105 -4.56 -18.02 7.12
C PRO A 105 -5.98 -17.79 6.57
N GLY A 106 -6.05 -17.04 5.47
CA GLY A 106 -7.26 -16.86 4.68
C GLY A 106 -7.72 -18.12 3.94
N ALA A 107 -8.99 -18.11 3.51
CA ALA A 107 -9.61 -19.23 2.80
C ALA A 107 -9.08 -19.40 1.36
N ALA A 108 -8.70 -18.32 0.68
CA ALA A 108 -8.11 -18.39 -0.66
C ALA A 108 -6.75 -19.08 -0.63
N ARG A 109 -6.54 -20.02 -1.55
CA ARG A 109 -5.30 -20.78 -1.68
C ARG A 109 -4.56 -20.44 -2.97
N GLN A 110 -3.24 -20.50 -2.89
CA GLN A 110 -2.35 -20.46 -4.04
C GLN A 110 -2.31 -21.83 -4.73
N LEU A 111 -1.66 -21.91 -5.90
CA LEU A 111 -1.50 -23.18 -6.64
C LEU A 111 -0.75 -24.26 -5.85
N ASN A 112 0.13 -23.85 -4.93
CA ASN A 112 0.88 -24.74 -4.05
C ASN A 112 0.12 -25.12 -2.76
N GLY A 113 -1.16 -24.74 -2.63
CA GLY A 113 -2.00 -25.04 -1.48
C GLY A 113 -1.80 -24.13 -0.26
N LEU A 114 -0.80 -23.23 -0.29
CA LEU A 114 -0.60 -22.27 0.80
C LEU A 114 -1.71 -21.20 0.81
N PRO A 115 -2.06 -20.64 1.97
CA PRO A 115 -2.96 -19.49 2.03
C PRO A 115 -2.40 -18.33 1.18
N ARG A 116 -3.30 -17.62 0.52
CA ARG A 116 -2.94 -16.40 -0.21
C ARG A 116 -2.58 -15.25 0.73
N VAL A 117 -3.20 -15.22 1.90
CA VAL A 117 -2.98 -14.24 2.96
C VAL A 117 -2.82 -15.01 4.27
N ASP A 118 -1.74 -14.72 4.98
CA ASP A 118 -1.53 -15.16 6.35
C ASP A 118 -0.84 -14.01 7.08
N GLY A 119 -1.55 -13.35 7.98
CA GLY A 119 -1.16 -12.05 8.51
C GLY A 119 -1.68 -11.78 9.91
N PRO A 120 -1.27 -10.65 10.50
CA PRO A 120 -1.68 -10.27 11.84
C PRO A 120 -3.19 -9.98 11.90
N SER A 121 -3.71 -9.93 13.13
CA SER A 121 -5.08 -9.49 13.37
C SER A 121 -5.28 -8.03 12.96
N ILE A 122 -6.50 -7.69 12.56
CA ILE A 122 -6.87 -6.31 12.24
C ILE A 122 -6.73 -5.40 13.47
N PRO A 123 -7.15 -5.81 14.69
CA PRO A 123 -6.85 -5.04 15.91
C PRO A 123 -5.36 -4.72 16.09
N SER A 124 -4.47 -5.70 15.93
CA SER A 124 -3.02 -5.45 16.05
C SER A 124 -2.47 -4.54 14.94
N THR A 125 -3.10 -4.53 13.76
CA THR A 125 -2.75 -3.58 12.69
C THR A 125 -3.13 -2.16 13.07
N ASN A 126 -4.26 -1.98 13.76
CA ASN A 126 -4.74 -0.66 14.21
C ASN A 126 -3.94 -0.14 15.42
N GLU A 127 -3.52 -1.02 16.32
CA GLU A 127 -2.66 -0.65 17.47
C GLU A 127 -1.32 -0.03 17.04
N ARG A 128 -0.86 -0.34 15.83
CA ARG A 128 0.30 0.31 15.21
C ARG A 128 0.04 1.79 14.93
N ASP A 129 -1.06 2.13 14.25
CA ASP A 129 -1.44 3.53 13.95
C ASP A 129 -1.51 4.34 15.25
N ASP A 130 -2.10 3.74 16.28
CA ASP A 130 -2.21 4.29 17.63
C ASP A 130 -0.88 4.51 18.35
N ARG A 131 0.17 3.76 17.99
CA ARG A 131 1.52 3.92 18.55
C ARG A 131 2.26 5.06 17.85
N ASP A 132 2.18 5.13 16.52
CA ASP A 132 2.83 6.17 15.70
C ASP A 132 2.26 7.57 16.01
N ARG A 133 0.95 7.67 16.29
CA ARG A 133 0.31 8.94 16.71
C ARG A 133 0.76 9.45 18.08
N ARG A 134 1.20 8.57 18.99
CA ARG A 134 1.63 8.95 20.34
C ARG A 134 3.09 9.42 20.42
N SER A 135 3.89 9.13 19.40
CA SER A 135 5.30 9.52 19.31
C SER A 135 5.56 10.77 18.44
N SER A 136 4.50 11.44 17.96
CA SER A 136 4.57 12.61 17.06
C SER A 136 4.24 13.91 17.77
#